data_AF-A0A6A5GX87-F1
#
_entry.id   AF-A0A6A5GX87-F1
#
_cell.length_a   1.000
_cell.length_b   1.000
_cell.length_c   1.000
_cell.angle_alpha   90.00
_cell.angle_beta   90.00
_cell.angle_gamma   90.00
#
_symmetry.space_group_name_H-M   'P 1'
#
loop_
_entity.id
_entity.type
_entity.pdbx_description
1 polymer ?
#
loop_
_entity_poly.entity_id
_entity_poly.type
_entity_poly.pdbx_seq_one_letter_code
_entity_poly.pdbx_strand_id
1 'polypeptide(L)'
;MSKEPEEMPEMVGKTEKEVEKENKEDVKEPEVVEQKAAEAEKGEEPRYFKTKVIRFGPIDYRIVTQNLNGPCPLIAIINTLVLKGKVTIPAVYVVTSTELLNLLSNVILSAEPSNQKTKEIYEANLRDVMNLMPTLVNGLDVNVKFSAVNQFEFTPALSLFDLVHINLYHVWLPDPQFPVIFDLIKSLNYNELVEKICAESDTTEREMYKSWYEDTQSQITFIGVQSLFTEMKDAELAVLFQNNHFSTILRRRDEIFKLVSDEGIADETSIVWETFNSVDGDSIFVNCDFGNFKPRPLPTSTSSGTTVTHSSIEHQIDEIEEGIEMIERPASAPIEAPPTSPAQTTPSFGASGASGGAQTARGASSGIAQRTNAGTPTRRTQKDEGKGCQLM
;
A
#
# COMPACT_ATOMS: atom_id res chain seq x y z
N MET A 1 24.89 -88.64 3.93
CA MET A 1 25.23 -89.72 2.98
C MET A 1 25.31 -89.10 1.60
N SER A 2 26.33 -89.46 0.82
CA SER A 2 26.70 -88.81 -0.44
C SER A 2 25.79 -89.18 -1.60
N LYS A 3 25.59 -88.26 -2.56
CA LYS A 3 25.77 -88.47 -4.01
C LYS A 3 25.35 -87.25 -4.85
N GLU A 4 26.30 -86.71 -5.60
CA GLU A 4 26.14 -86.19 -6.97
C GLU A 4 25.81 -87.36 -7.94
N PRO A 5 25.23 -87.14 -9.15
CA PRO A 5 25.83 -86.28 -10.19
C PRO A 5 24.87 -85.53 -11.15
N GLU A 6 25.51 -84.94 -12.16
CA GLU A 6 25.02 -84.21 -13.35
C GLU A 6 24.04 -85.01 -14.25
N GLU A 7 23.18 -84.31 -15.00
CA GLU A 7 23.25 -84.18 -16.48
C GLU A 7 22.01 -83.46 -17.08
N MET A 8 22.20 -82.80 -18.23
CA MET A 8 21.13 -82.27 -19.12
C MET A 8 20.73 -83.36 -20.15
N PRO A 9 19.58 -83.29 -20.89
CA PRO A 9 19.49 -82.41 -22.08
C PRO A 9 18.06 -81.91 -22.47
N GLU A 10 17.99 -81.14 -23.56
CA GLU A 10 16.79 -80.55 -24.20
C GLU A 10 15.90 -81.56 -24.94
N MET A 11 14.66 -81.14 -25.29
CA MET A 11 14.08 -81.52 -26.60
C MET A 11 12.93 -80.61 -27.13
N VAL A 12 13.00 -80.30 -28.44
CA VAL A 12 11.92 -79.83 -29.37
C VAL A 12 11.30 -78.42 -29.16
N GLY A 13 11.10 -77.56 -30.18
CA GLY A 13 11.51 -77.60 -31.60
C GLY A 13 10.60 -76.81 -32.57
N LYS A 14 11.15 -76.48 -33.75
CA LYS A 14 10.56 -75.90 -35.00
C LYS A 14 10.19 -74.40 -35.03
N THR A 15 10.90 -73.55 -35.80
CA THR A 15 10.76 -73.19 -37.24
C THR A 15 9.48 -72.42 -37.63
N GLU A 16 9.60 -71.13 -38.01
CA GLU A 16 9.59 -70.67 -39.41
C GLU A 16 9.99 -69.17 -39.53
N LYS A 17 10.15 -68.67 -40.77
CA LYS A 17 10.99 -67.49 -41.14
C LYS A 17 10.17 -66.30 -41.67
N GLU A 18 10.75 -65.09 -41.51
CA GLU A 18 10.87 -63.95 -42.46
C GLU A 18 9.61 -63.55 -43.29
N VAL A 19 9.26 -62.26 -43.51
CA VAL A 19 10.03 -61.21 -44.19
C VAL A 19 9.40 -59.82 -43.91
N GLU A 20 10.27 -58.80 -43.78
CA GLU A 20 10.23 -57.39 -44.24
C GLU A 20 8.97 -56.84 -44.98
N LYS A 21 8.67 -55.52 -45.07
CA LYS A 21 9.24 -54.21 -44.64
C LYS A 21 8.19 -53.15 -44.98
N GLU A 22 8.11 -52.03 -44.26
CA GLU A 22 8.01 -50.70 -44.89
C GLU A 22 8.29 -49.58 -43.87
N ASN A 23 9.14 -48.61 -44.26
CA ASN A 23 9.39 -47.41 -43.46
C ASN A 23 8.22 -46.44 -43.60
N LYS A 24 7.82 -45.80 -42.50
CA LYS A 24 7.28 -44.44 -42.56
C LYS A 24 8.00 -43.55 -41.55
N GLU A 25 8.26 -42.33 -42.00
CA GLU A 25 9.01 -41.31 -41.28
C GLU A 25 8.13 -40.72 -40.17
N ASP A 26 8.62 -40.76 -38.92
CA ASP A 26 8.04 -39.94 -37.85
C ASP A 26 8.50 -38.49 -38.04
N VAL A 27 7.70 -37.74 -38.80
CA VAL A 27 7.78 -36.28 -38.84
C VAL A 27 7.37 -35.74 -37.48
N LYS A 28 8.35 -35.38 -36.64
CA LYS A 28 8.10 -34.58 -35.44
C LYS A 28 7.74 -33.16 -35.83
N GLU A 29 6.46 -32.83 -35.75
CA GLU A 29 5.95 -31.45 -35.86
C GLU A 29 6.61 -30.54 -34.81
N PRO A 30 7.26 -29.43 -35.22
CA PRO A 30 7.85 -28.46 -34.31
C PRO A 30 7.07 -27.13 -34.33
N GLU A 31 5.81 -27.11 -33.86
CA GLU A 31 4.98 -25.88 -33.89
C GLU A 31 4.51 -25.34 -32.52
N VAL A 32 4.68 -26.09 -31.41
CA VAL A 32 4.13 -25.69 -30.10
C VAL A 32 5.17 -25.02 -29.17
N VAL A 33 6.46 -25.09 -29.50
CA VAL A 33 7.54 -24.54 -28.63
C VAL A 33 7.95 -23.12 -29.01
N GLU A 34 7.91 -22.74 -30.29
CA GLU A 34 8.32 -21.40 -30.74
C GLU A 34 7.34 -20.29 -30.30
N GLN A 35 6.04 -20.57 -30.17
CA GLN A 35 5.07 -19.54 -29.80
C GLN A 35 5.22 -19.05 -28.35
N LYS A 36 5.72 -19.88 -27.42
CA LYS A 36 6.07 -19.44 -26.05
C LYS A 36 7.41 -18.74 -25.93
N ALA A 37 8.32 -18.94 -26.88
CA ALA A 37 9.57 -18.18 -26.94
C ALA A 37 9.36 -16.78 -27.56
N ALA A 38 8.46 -16.67 -28.56
CA ALA A 38 8.17 -15.41 -29.25
C ALA A 38 7.44 -14.35 -28.41
N GLU A 39 6.77 -14.74 -27.31
CA GLU A 39 6.14 -13.79 -26.38
C GLU A 39 7.11 -13.22 -25.33
N ALA A 40 8.27 -13.86 -25.11
CA ALA A 40 9.27 -13.42 -24.13
C ALA A 40 10.18 -12.26 -24.60
N GLU A 41 10.12 -11.89 -25.88
CA GLU A 41 10.89 -10.77 -26.45
C GLU A 41 10.01 -9.62 -27.01
N LYS A 42 8.74 -9.52 -26.60
CA LYS A 42 8.05 -8.23 -26.63
C LYS A 42 8.58 -7.38 -25.49
N GLY A 43 9.58 -6.54 -25.77
CA GLY A 43 9.97 -5.47 -24.84
C GLY A 43 8.74 -4.64 -24.47
N GLU A 44 8.49 -4.48 -23.17
CA GLU A 44 7.33 -3.72 -22.67
C GLU A 44 7.32 -2.32 -23.29
N GLU A 45 6.20 -1.91 -23.89
CA GLU A 45 6.09 -0.56 -24.44
C GLU A 45 6.25 0.48 -23.32
N PRO A 46 6.98 1.59 -23.56
CA PRO A 46 7.22 2.60 -22.54
C PRO A 46 5.90 3.18 -22.05
N ARG A 47 5.65 3.11 -20.74
CA ARG A 47 4.50 3.75 -20.11
C ARG A 47 4.71 5.26 -20.10
N TYR A 48 3.66 6.02 -20.38
CA TYR A 48 3.69 7.48 -20.45
C TYR A 48 2.98 8.11 -19.25
N PHE A 49 3.59 9.15 -18.67
CA PHE A 49 3.11 9.85 -17.49
C PHE A 49 3.06 11.35 -17.75
N LYS A 50 1.93 11.99 -17.45
CA LYS A 50 1.86 13.47 -17.46
C LYS A 50 2.76 14.04 -16.37
N THR A 51 3.11 15.31 -16.54
CA THR A 51 3.89 16.08 -15.58
C THR A 51 3.11 17.31 -15.13
N LYS A 52 3.26 17.66 -13.86
CA LYS A 52 2.58 18.80 -13.23
C LYS A 52 3.62 19.77 -12.70
N VAL A 53 3.46 21.05 -13.01
CA VAL A 53 4.27 22.11 -12.40
C VAL A 53 3.63 22.50 -11.08
N ILE A 54 4.41 22.42 -10.00
CA ILE A 54 4.01 22.83 -8.66
C ILE A 54 5.03 23.82 -8.11
N ARG A 55 4.58 24.73 -7.26
CA ARG A 55 5.48 25.60 -6.50
C ARG A 55 5.80 24.95 -5.16
N PHE A 56 7.06 24.99 -4.72
CA PHE A 56 7.45 24.54 -3.38
C PHE A 56 8.47 25.54 -2.80
N GLY A 57 8.01 26.35 -1.85
CA GLY A 57 8.76 27.51 -1.38
C GLY A 57 8.99 28.54 -2.52
N PRO A 58 10.24 28.99 -2.75
CA PRO A 58 10.53 29.98 -3.78
C PRO A 58 10.72 29.39 -5.19
N ILE A 59 10.77 28.06 -5.34
CA ILE A 59 11.13 27.36 -6.58
C ILE A 59 9.89 26.67 -7.16
N ASP A 60 9.76 26.72 -8.50
CA ASP A 60 8.78 25.94 -9.24
C ASP A 60 9.43 24.62 -9.68
N TYR A 61 8.85 23.50 -9.28
CA TYR A 61 9.29 22.14 -9.59
C TYR A 61 8.32 21.50 -10.59
N ARG A 62 8.80 20.51 -11.35
CA ARG A 62 7.95 19.66 -12.19
C ARG A 62 7.96 18.25 -11.63
N ILE A 63 6.81 17.80 -11.15
CA ILE A 63 6.59 16.44 -10.66
C ILE A 63 5.94 15.57 -11.75
N VAL A 64 6.00 14.26 -11.56
CA VAL A 64 5.34 13.25 -12.38
C VAL A 64 4.00 12.89 -11.75
N THR A 65 2.95 12.78 -12.55
CA THR A 65 1.63 12.29 -12.09
C THR A 65 1.42 10.82 -12.49
N GLN A 66 0.61 10.11 -11.72
CA GLN A 66 0.26 8.70 -11.90
C GLN A 66 -1.22 8.54 -12.28
N ASN A 67 -1.51 7.52 -13.08
CA ASN A 67 -2.86 6.98 -13.23
C ASN A 67 -3.04 5.75 -12.33
N LEU A 68 -4.26 5.17 -12.33
CA LEU A 68 -4.64 3.97 -11.57
C LEU A 68 -3.69 2.78 -11.73
N ASN A 69 -2.98 2.67 -12.87
CA ASN A 69 -2.03 1.59 -13.17
C ASN A 69 -0.56 2.07 -13.18
N GLY A 70 -0.29 3.21 -12.54
CA GLY A 70 1.02 3.84 -12.54
C GLY A 70 2.05 3.09 -11.68
N PRO A 71 3.35 3.16 -12.03
CA PRO A 71 4.43 2.64 -11.20
C PRO A 71 4.65 3.58 -10.00
N CYS A 72 3.73 3.53 -9.05
CA CYS A 72 3.77 4.41 -7.89
C CYS A 72 5.07 4.34 -7.06
N PRO A 73 5.83 3.23 -6.94
CA PRO A 73 7.11 3.25 -6.25
C PRO A 73 8.12 4.15 -6.97
N LEU A 74 8.24 4.01 -8.29
CA LEU A 74 9.12 4.82 -9.12
C LEU A 74 8.71 6.30 -9.10
N ILE A 75 7.41 6.59 -9.22
CA ILE A 75 6.89 7.97 -9.21
C ILE A 75 7.10 8.63 -7.84
N ALA A 76 6.84 7.92 -6.73
CA ALA A 76 7.08 8.44 -5.38
C ALA A 76 8.58 8.70 -5.12
N ILE A 77 9.47 7.80 -5.53
CA ILE A 77 10.93 8.02 -5.42
C ILE A 77 11.36 9.23 -6.25
N ILE A 78 10.96 9.31 -7.53
CA ILE A 78 11.33 10.42 -8.42
C ILE A 78 10.80 11.75 -7.90
N ASN A 79 9.53 11.85 -7.50
CA ASN A 79 8.96 13.10 -6.99
C ASN A 79 9.64 13.55 -5.70
N THR A 80 10.02 12.61 -4.83
CA THR A 80 10.82 12.88 -3.63
C THR A 80 12.21 13.42 -3.99
N LEU A 81 12.90 12.82 -4.98
CA LEU A 81 14.20 13.28 -5.47
C LEU A 81 14.13 14.66 -6.15
N VAL A 82 13.05 14.94 -6.88
CA VAL A 82 12.77 16.25 -7.48
C VAL A 82 12.65 17.33 -6.40
N LEU A 83 11.80 17.09 -5.39
CA LEU A 83 11.60 18.04 -4.29
C LEU A 83 12.84 18.20 -3.40
N LYS A 84 13.70 17.18 -3.29
CA LYS A 84 15.03 17.25 -2.66
C LYS A 84 16.10 17.92 -3.55
N GLY A 85 15.74 18.39 -4.76
CA GLY A 85 16.65 19.06 -5.70
C GLY A 85 17.74 18.16 -6.29
N LYS A 86 17.53 16.84 -6.27
CA LYS A 86 18.49 15.83 -6.79
C LYS A 86 18.21 15.44 -8.24
N VAL A 87 16.96 15.60 -8.69
CA VAL A 87 16.50 15.31 -10.04
C VAL A 87 15.74 16.52 -10.56
N THR A 88 15.78 16.75 -11.88
CA THR A 88 14.95 17.74 -12.57
C THR A 88 14.24 17.05 -13.72
N ILE A 89 12.90 17.09 -13.73
CA ILE A 89 12.12 16.61 -14.88
C ILE A 89 12.22 17.65 -16.01
N PRO A 90 12.52 17.25 -17.26
CA PRO A 90 12.56 18.17 -18.40
C PRO A 90 11.25 18.93 -18.59
N ALA A 91 11.28 20.09 -19.26
CA ALA A 91 10.11 20.95 -19.47
C ALA A 91 9.13 20.43 -20.55
N VAL A 92 8.82 19.13 -20.51
CA VAL A 92 7.92 18.40 -21.40
C VAL A 92 6.60 18.09 -20.69
N TYR A 93 5.48 17.96 -21.41
CA TYR A 93 4.18 17.65 -20.80
C TYR A 93 4.11 16.20 -20.31
N VAL A 94 4.77 15.27 -21.00
CA VAL A 94 4.76 13.82 -20.74
C VAL A 94 6.20 13.30 -20.67
N VAL A 95 6.43 12.31 -19.80
CA VAL A 95 7.68 11.54 -19.66
C VAL A 95 7.41 10.03 -19.69
N THR A 96 8.40 9.24 -20.05
CA THR A 96 8.32 7.78 -20.15
C THR A 96 8.89 7.05 -18.94
N SER A 97 8.45 5.81 -18.68
CA SER A 97 9.06 4.92 -17.68
C SER A 97 10.57 4.80 -17.85
N THR A 98 11.05 4.66 -19.08
CA THR A 98 12.48 4.60 -19.42
C THR A 98 13.25 5.86 -19.01
N GLU A 99 12.70 7.05 -19.24
CA GLU A 99 13.31 8.31 -18.80
C GLU A 99 13.38 8.40 -17.26
N LEU A 100 12.32 7.97 -16.56
CA LEU A 100 12.30 7.94 -15.09
C LEU A 100 13.33 6.96 -14.51
N LEU A 101 13.43 5.75 -15.08
CA LEU A 101 14.45 4.77 -14.70
C LEU A 101 15.87 5.28 -14.97
N ASN A 102 16.09 6.00 -16.08
CA ASN A 102 17.37 6.61 -16.38
C ASN A 102 17.74 7.73 -15.38
N LEU A 103 16.78 8.57 -14.99
CA LEU A 103 17.00 9.60 -13.96
C LEU A 103 17.37 8.97 -12.61
N LEU A 104 16.64 7.92 -12.19
CA LEU A 104 16.92 7.18 -10.96
C LEU A 104 18.29 6.47 -11.01
N SER A 105 18.61 5.81 -12.12
CA SER A 105 19.91 5.16 -12.34
C SER A 105 21.05 6.17 -12.25
N ASN A 106 20.91 7.35 -12.86
CA ASN A 106 21.93 8.40 -12.82
C ASN A 106 22.16 8.93 -11.39
N VAL A 107 21.12 9.06 -10.56
CA VAL A 107 21.27 9.46 -9.16
C VAL A 107 22.07 8.43 -8.37
N ILE A 108 21.73 7.14 -8.52
CA ILE A 108 22.42 6.03 -7.86
C ILE A 108 23.88 5.98 -8.34
N LEU A 109 24.13 5.95 -9.65
CA LEU A 109 25.48 5.84 -10.21
C LEU A 109 26.38 7.08 -9.93
N SER A 110 25.80 8.21 -9.53
CA SER A 110 26.55 9.42 -9.15
C SER A 110 26.95 9.48 -7.67
N ALA A 111 26.57 8.49 -6.85
CA ALA A 111 26.94 8.47 -5.43
C ALA A 111 28.35 7.90 -5.21
N GLU A 112 29.21 8.66 -4.54
CA GLU A 112 30.58 8.25 -4.20
C GLU A 112 30.67 7.76 -2.74
N PRO A 113 30.94 6.46 -2.48
CA PRO A 113 31.10 5.94 -1.12
C PRO A 113 32.41 6.43 -0.49
N SER A 114 32.32 6.96 0.73
CA SER A 114 33.40 7.70 1.41
C SER A 114 34.63 6.89 1.84
N ASN A 115 34.52 5.55 1.90
CA ASN A 115 35.60 4.66 2.32
C ASN A 115 35.42 3.25 1.74
N GLN A 116 36.50 2.46 1.76
CA GLN A 116 36.56 1.13 1.13
C GLN A 116 35.51 0.13 1.66
N LYS A 117 35.25 0.09 2.97
CA LYS A 117 34.24 -0.84 3.53
C LYS A 117 32.82 -0.43 3.14
N THR A 118 32.54 0.87 3.15
CA THR A 118 31.27 1.40 2.64
C THR A 118 31.14 1.13 1.15
N LYS A 119 32.22 1.19 0.38
CA LYS A 119 32.24 0.89 -1.06
C LYS A 119 31.87 -0.57 -1.37
N GLU A 120 32.41 -1.54 -0.64
CA GLU A 120 32.08 -2.96 -0.84
C GLU A 120 30.59 -3.26 -0.55
N ILE A 121 30.04 -2.68 0.52
CA ILE A 121 28.60 -2.77 0.84
C ILE A 121 27.75 -2.08 -0.23
N TYR A 122 28.20 -0.91 -0.70
CA TYR A 122 27.56 -0.14 -1.75
C TYR A 122 27.51 -0.90 -3.08
N GLU A 123 28.62 -1.52 -3.50
CA GLU A 123 28.72 -2.30 -4.74
C GLU A 123 27.84 -3.57 -4.68
N ALA A 124 27.70 -4.21 -3.52
CA ALA A 124 26.77 -5.32 -3.31
C ALA A 124 25.31 -4.86 -3.46
N ASN A 125 24.89 -3.84 -2.68
CA ASN A 125 23.54 -3.30 -2.73
C ASN A 125 23.17 -2.76 -4.13
N LEU A 126 24.11 -2.10 -4.80
CA LEU A 126 23.95 -1.59 -6.16
C LEU A 126 23.61 -2.72 -7.14
N ARG A 127 24.29 -3.86 -7.05
CA ARG A 127 24.04 -4.99 -7.95
C ARG A 127 22.61 -5.51 -7.83
N ASP A 128 22.13 -5.67 -6.61
CA ASP A 128 20.78 -6.17 -6.35
C ASP A 128 19.71 -5.16 -6.78
N VAL A 129 19.95 -3.87 -6.54
CA VAL A 129 19.06 -2.79 -6.99
C VAL A 129 19.04 -2.66 -8.52
N MET A 130 20.16 -2.82 -9.22
CA MET A 130 20.17 -2.79 -10.69
C MET A 130 19.38 -3.95 -11.32
N ASN A 131 19.28 -5.10 -10.63
CA ASN A 131 18.40 -6.20 -11.06
C ASN A 131 16.92 -5.91 -10.79
N LEU A 132 16.61 -5.13 -9.74
CA LEU A 132 15.27 -4.68 -9.37
C LEU A 132 14.74 -3.55 -10.27
N MET A 133 15.61 -2.68 -10.79
CA MET A 133 15.23 -1.48 -11.56
C MET A 133 14.17 -1.71 -12.65
N PRO A 134 14.24 -2.76 -13.50
CA PRO A 134 13.21 -3.01 -14.51
C PRO A 134 11.82 -3.30 -13.92
N THR A 135 11.75 -3.97 -12.76
CA THR A 135 10.47 -4.39 -12.16
C THR A 135 9.71 -3.23 -11.51
N LEU A 136 10.37 -2.11 -11.19
CA LEU A 136 9.74 -0.91 -10.61
C LEU A 136 8.61 -0.32 -11.46
N VAL A 137 8.57 -0.63 -12.76
CA VAL A 137 7.50 -0.21 -13.68
C VAL A 137 6.20 -1.02 -13.45
N ASN A 138 6.33 -2.21 -12.87
CA ASN A 138 5.24 -3.16 -12.64
C ASN A 138 4.83 -3.24 -11.15
N GLY A 139 5.75 -2.98 -10.22
CA GLY A 139 5.47 -2.92 -8.79
C GLY A 139 6.73 -2.83 -7.93
N LEU A 140 6.56 -2.85 -6.61
CA LEU A 140 7.67 -3.01 -5.66
C LEU A 140 7.17 -3.75 -4.41
N ASP A 141 7.59 -5.00 -4.27
CA ASP A 141 7.19 -5.83 -3.14
C ASP A 141 7.91 -5.39 -1.86
N VAL A 142 7.12 -5.01 -0.86
CA VAL A 142 7.59 -4.67 0.49
C VAL A 142 6.75 -5.42 1.52
N ASN A 143 7.42 -6.03 2.50
CA ASN A 143 6.78 -6.72 3.60
C ASN A 143 6.94 -5.88 4.87
N VAL A 144 5.86 -5.24 5.31
CA VAL A 144 5.85 -4.38 6.51
C VAL A 144 6.06 -5.19 7.78
N LYS A 145 6.68 -4.60 8.80
CA LYS A 145 6.74 -5.16 10.16
C LYS A 145 5.93 -4.30 11.10
N PHE A 146 5.01 -4.91 11.83
CA PHE A 146 4.06 -4.20 12.68
C PHE A 146 4.68 -3.57 13.95
N SER A 147 6.00 -3.66 14.12
CA SER A 147 6.74 -3.21 15.30
C SER A 147 6.97 -1.70 15.36
N ALA A 148 7.20 -1.03 14.22
CA ALA A 148 7.38 0.42 14.13
C ALA A 148 7.29 0.91 12.68
N VAL A 149 6.91 2.17 12.47
CA VAL A 149 6.61 2.80 11.16
C VAL A 149 7.75 2.75 10.12
N ASN A 150 8.99 2.48 10.53
CA ASN A 150 10.17 2.42 9.67
C ASN A 150 10.69 0.98 9.48
N GLN A 151 9.91 -0.05 9.87
CA GLN A 151 10.35 -1.44 9.88
C GLN A 151 9.73 -2.26 8.76
N PHE A 152 10.60 -2.92 8.01
CA PHE A 152 10.24 -3.79 6.89
C PHE A 152 11.13 -5.05 6.93
N GLU A 153 10.74 -6.10 6.21
CA GLU A 153 11.63 -7.21 5.89
C GLU A 153 12.78 -6.73 4.97
N PHE A 154 13.99 -7.21 5.22
CA PHE A 154 15.15 -6.79 4.42
C PHE A 154 15.12 -7.44 3.04
N THR A 155 14.86 -6.63 2.02
CA THR A 155 14.85 -7.02 0.61
C THR A 155 15.64 -6.00 -0.23
N PRO A 156 16.00 -6.31 -1.49
CA PRO A 156 16.59 -5.33 -2.41
C PRO A 156 15.76 -4.05 -2.59
N ALA A 157 14.45 -4.09 -2.31
CA ALA A 157 13.59 -2.91 -2.29
C ALA A 157 14.05 -1.88 -1.25
N LEU A 158 14.44 -2.31 -0.05
CA LEU A 158 14.97 -1.38 0.97
C LEU A 158 16.33 -0.83 0.58
N SER A 159 17.20 -1.66 0.00
CA SER A 159 18.50 -1.22 -0.51
C SER A 159 18.35 -0.08 -1.54
N LEU A 160 17.30 -0.06 -2.35
CA LEU A 160 17.02 1.05 -3.26
C LEU A 160 16.78 2.36 -2.50
N PHE A 161 15.95 2.35 -1.46
CA PHE A 161 15.67 3.51 -0.60
C PHE A 161 16.93 4.03 0.13
N ASP A 162 17.77 3.12 0.63
CA ASP A 162 19.06 3.44 1.24
C ASP A 162 20.01 4.14 0.24
N LEU A 163 20.16 3.60 -0.97
CA LEU A 163 21.05 4.14 -2.01
C LEU A 163 20.64 5.56 -2.46
N VAL A 164 19.34 5.85 -2.51
CA VAL A 164 18.83 7.20 -2.88
C VAL A 164 18.64 8.14 -1.68
N HIS A 165 18.95 7.66 -0.47
CA HIS A 165 18.79 8.38 0.80
C HIS A 165 17.38 8.94 1.01
N ILE A 166 16.37 8.08 0.83
CA ILE A 166 14.96 8.38 1.10
C ILE A 166 14.46 7.38 2.15
N ASN A 167 13.88 7.88 3.24
CA ASN A 167 13.24 7.02 4.23
C ASN A 167 11.93 6.46 3.64
N LEU A 168 11.69 5.17 3.85
CA LEU A 168 10.42 4.51 3.59
C LEU A 168 9.69 4.30 4.93
N TYR A 169 8.40 4.62 4.95
CA TYR A 169 7.54 4.47 6.12
C TYR A 169 6.24 3.72 5.78
N HIS A 170 5.59 3.14 6.79
CA HIS A 170 4.20 2.68 6.76
C HIS A 170 3.48 3.11 8.06
N VAL A 171 2.15 3.06 8.09
CA VAL A 171 1.33 3.46 9.25
C VAL A 171 0.40 2.35 9.74
N TRP A 172 0.78 1.11 9.49
CA TRP A 172 0.03 -0.08 9.87
C TRP A 172 0.62 -0.69 11.15
N LEU A 173 0.19 -0.18 12.31
CA LEU A 173 0.68 -0.61 13.63
C LEU A 173 -0.49 -1.03 14.54
N PRO A 174 -0.37 -2.10 15.33
CA PRO A 174 -1.38 -2.47 16.33
C PRO A 174 -1.38 -1.46 17.48
N ASP A 175 -2.54 -1.28 18.10
CA ASP A 175 -2.72 -0.29 19.16
C ASP A 175 -2.32 -0.86 20.55
N PRO A 176 -1.33 -0.26 21.26
CA PRO A 176 -0.93 -0.66 22.62
C PRO A 176 -2.07 -0.61 23.65
N GLN A 177 -3.17 0.11 23.39
CA GLN A 177 -4.36 0.12 24.24
C GLN A 177 -5.08 -1.24 24.30
N PHE A 178 -4.77 -2.18 23.39
CA PHE A 178 -5.28 -3.55 23.39
C PHE A 178 -4.11 -4.56 23.54
N PRO A 179 -3.57 -4.77 24.77
CA PRO A 179 -2.31 -5.49 24.98
C PRO A 179 -2.26 -6.90 24.37
N VAL A 180 -3.38 -7.63 24.36
CA VAL A 180 -3.46 -8.99 23.81
C VAL A 180 -3.20 -8.99 22.30
N ILE A 181 -3.90 -8.13 21.55
CA ILE A 181 -3.71 -8.00 20.09
C ILE A 181 -2.34 -7.37 19.81
N PHE A 182 -1.94 -6.36 20.59
CA PHE A 182 -0.64 -5.71 20.46
C PHE A 182 0.53 -6.70 20.59
N ASP A 183 0.56 -7.50 21.65
CA ASP A 183 1.64 -8.47 21.88
C ASP A 183 1.66 -9.59 20.83
N LEU A 184 0.50 -9.94 20.27
CA LEU A 184 0.32 -10.95 19.24
C LEU A 184 0.79 -10.47 17.85
N ILE A 185 0.48 -9.21 17.48
CA ILE A 185 0.74 -8.64 16.14
C ILE A 185 2.13 -8.02 16.03
N LYS A 186 2.59 -7.26 17.05
CA LYS A 186 3.74 -6.34 16.94
C LYS A 186 5.06 -6.97 16.48
N SER A 187 5.26 -8.27 16.73
CA SER A 187 6.49 -8.98 16.38
C SER A 187 6.49 -9.56 14.97
N LEU A 188 5.34 -9.55 14.30
CA LEU A 188 5.16 -10.17 12.99
C LEU A 188 5.44 -9.18 11.85
N ASN A 189 5.70 -9.75 10.68
CA ASN A 189 5.52 -9.11 9.40
C ASN A 189 4.21 -9.53 8.72
N TYR A 190 3.83 -8.86 7.62
CA TYR A 190 2.57 -9.15 6.92
C TYR A 190 2.48 -10.60 6.41
N ASN A 191 3.55 -11.15 5.84
CA ASN A 191 3.55 -12.55 5.36
C ASN A 191 3.33 -13.53 6.52
N GLU A 192 4.03 -13.35 7.65
CA GLU A 192 3.84 -14.15 8.87
C GLU A 192 2.41 -14.06 9.41
N LEU A 193 1.80 -12.86 9.40
CA LEU A 193 0.41 -12.68 9.81
C LEU A 193 -0.56 -13.45 8.91
N VAL A 194 -0.40 -13.37 7.59
CA VAL A 194 -1.23 -14.11 6.62
C VAL A 194 -1.08 -15.63 6.83
N GLU A 195 0.14 -16.12 7.07
CA GLU A 195 0.36 -17.53 7.43
C GLU A 195 -0.40 -17.94 8.70
N LYS A 196 -0.47 -17.08 9.73
CA LYS A 196 -1.27 -17.36 10.94
C LYS A 196 -2.78 -17.38 10.69
N ILE A 197 -3.29 -16.49 9.84
CA ILE A 197 -4.72 -16.44 9.47
C ILE A 197 -5.11 -17.68 8.65
N CYS A 198 -4.25 -18.10 7.73
CA CYS A 198 -4.44 -19.24 6.85
C CYS A 198 -4.21 -20.62 7.52
N ALA A 199 -3.78 -20.66 8.78
CA ALA A 199 -3.58 -21.91 9.51
C ALA A 199 -4.89 -22.72 9.63
N GLU A 200 -4.80 -24.04 9.44
CA GLU A 200 -5.95 -24.96 9.50
C GLU A 200 -6.58 -25.06 10.91
N SER A 201 -5.85 -24.66 11.96
CA SER A 201 -6.27 -24.78 13.35
C SER A 201 -7.18 -23.62 13.78
N ASP A 202 -8.45 -23.90 14.01
CA ASP A 202 -9.39 -22.92 14.55
C ASP A 202 -9.09 -22.66 16.03
N THR A 203 -8.53 -21.48 16.31
CA THR A 203 -8.00 -21.10 17.63
C THR A 203 -8.23 -19.63 17.87
N THR A 204 -8.48 -19.24 19.13
CA THR A 204 -8.79 -17.85 19.49
C THR A 204 -7.73 -16.84 19.06
N GLU A 205 -6.46 -17.26 18.96
CA GLU A 205 -5.40 -16.43 18.37
C GLU A 205 -5.62 -16.17 16.87
N ARG A 206 -6.01 -17.19 16.09
CA ARG A 206 -6.38 -17.07 14.67
C ARG A 206 -7.53 -16.08 14.45
N GLU A 207 -8.57 -16.15 15.26
CA GLU A 207 -9.70 -15.22 15.15
C GLU A 207 -9.29 -13.78 15.54
N MET A 208 -8.38 -13.59 16.50
CA MET A 208 -7.79 -12.27 16.80
C MET A 208 -6.90 -11.73 15.67
N TYR A 209 -6.06 -12.58 15.06
CA TYR A 209 -5.27 -12.20 13.88
C TYR A 209 -6.18 -11.75 12.73
N LYS A 210 -7.24 -12.53 12.47
CA LYS A 210 -8.19 -12.27 11.40
C LYS A 210 -8.99 -10.98 11.65
N SER A 211 -9.56 -10.79 12.84
CA SER A 211 -10.29 -9.56 13.20
C SER A 211 -9.42 -8.34 13.03
N TRP A 212 -8.19 -8.33 13.57
CA TRP A 212 -7.30 -7.18 13.44
C TRP A 212 -6.95 -6.87 11.99
N TYR A 213 -6.75 -7.89 11.16
CA TYR A 213 -6.51 -7.74 9.72
C TYR A 213 -7.74 -7.15 9.01
N GLU A 214 -8.94 -7.66 9.28
CA GLU A 214 -10.20 -7.17 8.71
C GLU A 214 -10.53 -5.74 9.14
N ASP A 215 -10.28 -5.40 10.41
CA ASP A 215 -10.48 -4.05 10.97
C ASP A 215 -9.48 -3.00 10.43
N THR A 216 -8.38 -3.44 9.78
CA THR A 216 -7.27 -2.55 9.35
C THR A 216 -6.82 -2.74 7.90
N GLN A 217 -7.68 -3.28 7.03
CA GLN A 217 -7.38 -3.56 5.61
C GLN A 217 -6.86 -2.35 4.80
N SER A 218 -7.25 -1.12 5.19
CA SER A 218 -6.76 0.14 4.61
C SER A 218 -5.28 0.47 4.91
N GLN A 219 -4.61 -0.39 5.70
CA GLN A 219 -3.20 -0.31 6.09
C GLN A 219 -2.81 0.97 6.83
N ILE A 220 -3.78 1.56 7.55
CA ILE A 220 -3.61 2.79 8.33
C ILE A 220 -4.26 2.63 9.70
N THR A 221 -3.53 2.98 10.76
CA THR A 221 -4.04 3.02 12.13
C THR A 221 -3.68 4.35 12.80
N PHE A 222 -4.49 4.75 13.79
CA PHE A 222 -4.27 6.01 14.53
C PHE A 222 -2.88 6.06 15.17
N ILE A 223 -2.49 4.96 15.83
CA ILE A 223 -1.16 4.79 16.42
C ILE A 223 -0.07 4.86 15.35
N GLY A 224 -0.27 4.26 14.17
CA GLY A 224 0.66 4.38 13.06
C GLY A 224 0.90 5.81 12.60
N VAL A 225 -0.16 6.60 12.40
CA VAL A 225 -0.06 8.03 12.02
C VAL A 225 0.64 8.84 13.13
N GLN A 226 0.30 8.61 14.40
CA GLN A 226 0.93 9.29 15.53
C GLN A 226 2.42 8.92 15.68
N SER A 227 2.77 7.65 15.47
CA SER A 227 4.15 7.17 15.46
C SER A 227 4.95 7.76 14.30
N LEU A 228 4.36 7.88 13.10
CA LEU A 228 4.98 8.52 11.94
C LEU A 228 5.30 9.99 12.22
N PHE A 229 4.35 10.72 12.80
CA PHE A 229 4.57 12.10 13.23
C PHE A 229 5.67 12.25 14.30
N THR A 230 5.90 11.21 15.11
CA THR A 230 6.98 11.21 16.10
C THR A 230 8.35 10.90 15.47
N GLU A 231 8.39 9.99 14.49
CA GLU A 231 9.62 9.48 13.87
C GLU A 231 10.20 10.37 12.76
N MET A 232 9.35 10.93 11.88
CA MET A 232 9.79 11.83 10.81
C MET A 232 10.36 13.14 11.37
N LYS A 233 11.40 13.70 10.75
CA LYS A 233 11.93 15.03 11.14
C LYS A 233 11.12 16.16 10.50
N ASP A 234 11.10 17.35 11.11
CA ASP A 234 10.48 18.51 10.48
C ASP A 234 11.20 18.87 9.17
N ALA A 235 10.43 19.29 8.17
CA ALA A 235 10.84 19.49 6.77
C ALA A 235 11.41 18.24 6.06
N GLU A 236 11.17 17.03 6.58
CA GLU A 236 11.62 15.78 5.95
C GLU A 236 10.69 15.36 4.79
N LEU A 237 11.32 15.05 3.65
CA LEU A 237 10.70 14.40 2.48
C LEU A 237 11.05 12.92 2.46
N ALA A 238 10.01 12.08 2.48
CA ALA A 238 10.07 10.62 2.56
C ALA A 238 9.01 9.96 1.66
N VAL A 239 8.99 8.63 1.60
CA VAL A 239 7.95 7.85 0.92
C VAL A 239 7.14 7.07 1.95
N LEU A 240 5.82 7.08 1.78
CA LEU A 240 4.86 6.29 2.55
C LEU A 240 4.36 5.12 1.71
N PHE A 241 4.34 3.92 2.28
CA PHE A 241 3.57 2.77 1.80
C PHE A 241 2.27 2.66 2.60
N GLN A 242 1.13 2.71 1.91
CA GLN A 242 -0.20 2.59 2.50
C GLN A 242 -1.19 2.11 1.43
N ASN A 243 -2.05 1.15 1.75
CA ASN A 243 -3.05 0.55 0.85
C ASN A 243 -2.45 0.10 -0.48
N ASN A 244 -1.35 -0.65 -0.43
CA ASN A 244 -0.57 -1.12 -1.59
C ASN A 244 -0.05 0.00 -2.52
N HIS A 245 -0.05 1.26 -2.06
CA HIS A 245 0.36 2.43 -2.83
C HIS A 245 1.51 3.19 -2.14
N PHE A 246 2.52 3.58 -2.94
CA PHE A 246 3.62 4.43 -2.53
C PHE A 246 3.34 5.91 -2.84
N SER A 247 3.38 6.78 -1.84
CA SER A 247 3.19 8.23 -2.00
C SER A 247 4.38 9.03 -1.44
N THR A 248 4.77 10.13 -2.08
CA THR A 248 5.69 11.11 -1.47
C THR A 248 4.99 11.82 -0.31
N ILE A 249 5.65 11.90 0.85
CA ILE A 249 5.15 12.62 2.02
C ILE A 249 6.16 13.66 2.52
N LEU A 250 5.64 14.69 3.18
CA LEU A 250 6.38 15.77 3.82
C LEU A 250 5.85 16.01 5.23
N ARG A 251 6.71 15.92 6.24
CA ARG A 251 6.39 16.50 7.56
C ARG A 251 6.68 17.99 7.54
N ARG A 252 5.71 18.82 7.95
CA ARG A 252 5.92 20.27 8.11
C ARG A 252 5.20 20.78 9.35
N ARG A 253 5.96 21.26 10.33
CA ARG A 253 5.49 21.64 11.67
C ARG A 253 4.78 20.46 12.35
N ASP A 254 3.50 20.65 12.67
CA ASP A 254 2.65 19.74 13.43
C ASP A 254 1.71 18.89 12.54
N GLU A 255 1.99 18.83 11.24
CA GLU A 255 1.18 18.12 10.24
C GLU A 255 2.05 17.33 9.25
N ILE A 256 1.47 16.26 8.69
CA ILE A 256 2.04 15.49 7.58
C ILE A 256 1.20 15.75 6.33
N PHE A 257 1.87 15.87 5.18
CA PHE A 257 1.26 16.13 3.89
C PHE A 257 1.64 15.06 2.88
N LYS A 258 0.65 14.49 2.18
CA LYS A 258 0.83 13.60 1.04
C LYS A 258 0.88 14.44 -0.25
N LEU A 259 1.81 14.15 -1.15
CA LEU A 259 1.93 14.85 -2.43
C LEU A 259 0.80 14.41 -3.37
N VAL A 260 0.09 15.37 -3.95
CA VAL A 260 -1.02 15.09 -4.86
C VAL A 260 -0.50 14.83 -6.27
N SER A 261 -0.21 13.57 -6.56
CA SER A 261 0.31 13.08 -7.84
C SER A 261 -0.72 12.44 -8.76
N ASP A 262 -2.02 12.53 -8.50
CA ASP A 262 -3.05 11.98 -9.40
C ASP A 262 -3.11 12.70 -10.77
N GLU A 263 -3.26 11.93 -11.85
CA GLU A 263 -3.30 12.43 -13.23
C GLU A 263 -4.59 13.21 -13.55
N GLY A 264 -5.72 12.86 -12.94
CA GLY A 264 -7.01 13.52 -13.13
C GLY A 264 -7.04 14.98 -12.68
N ILE A 265 -6.11 15.35 -11.78
CA ILE A 265 -5.89 16.72 -11.30
C ILE A 265 -4.48 17.25 -11.65
N ALA A 266 -3.90 16.75 -12.74
CA ALA A 266 -2.62 17.24 -13.28
C ALA A 266 -2.66 18.73 -13.65
N ASP A 267 -3.76 19.19 -14.26
CA ASP A 267 -3.91 20.59 -14.68
C ASP A 267 -4.22 21.55 -13.52
N GLU A 268 -4.68 21.03 -12.38
CA GLU A 268 -4.96 21.79 -11.15
C GLU A 268 -3.68 22.08 -10.36
N THR A 269 -2.81 22.92 -10.94
CA THR A 269 -1.53 23.42 -10.37
C THR A 269 -1.63 24.02 -8.96
N SER A 270 -2.84 24.39 -8.53
CA SER A 270 -3.12 24.99 -7.22
C SER A 270 -3.39 23.98 -6.10
N ILE A 271 -3.68 22.72 -6.47
CA ILE A 271 -3.75 21.57 -5.57
C ILE A 271 -2.39 20.88 -5.61
N VAL A 272 -1.67 20.86 -4.49
CA VAL A 272 -0.29 20.33 -4.44
C VAL A 272 -0.14 19.26 -3.38
N TRP A 273 -0.75 19.46 -2.22
CA TRP A 273 -0.63 18.59 -1.06
C TRP A 273 -2.01 18.24 -0.50
N GLU A 274 -2.06 17.13 0.22
CA GLU A 274 -3.23 16.62 0.93
C GLU A 274 -2.84 16.38 2.39
N THR A 275 -3.67 16.78 3.35
CA THR A 275 -3.40 16.54 4.79
C THR A 275 -3.49 15.04 5.13
N PHE A 276 -2.45 14.49 5.75
CA PHE A 276 -2.37 13.08 6.15
C PHE A 276 -2.33 12.95 7.67
N ASN A 277 -3.44 13.32 8.31
CA ASN A 277 -3.55 13.43 9.78
C ASN A 277 -4.72 12.60 10.38
N SER A 278 -5.56 11.96 9.55
CA SER A 278 -6.71 11.15 10.00
C SER A 278 -6.69 9.75 9.37
N VAL A 279 -7.32 8.80 10.06
CA VAL A 279 -7.59 7.44 9.57
C VAL A 279 -8.87 7.41 8.72
N ASP A 280 -9.83 8.29 9.04
CA ASP A 280 -11.20 8.29 8.50
C ASP A 280 -11.32 8.82 7.06
N GLY A 281 -10.20 9.06 6.37
CA GLY A 281 -10.19 9.64 5.02
C GLY A 281 -10.55 11.12 4.94
N ASP A 282 -10.86 11.78 6.06
CA ASP A 282 -11.10 13.23 6.16
C ASP A 282 -9.81 14.03 5.86
N SER A 283 -9.54 14.24 4.58
CA SER A 283 -8.38 14.98 4.07
C SER A 283 -8.79 16.30 3.41
N ILE A 284 -7.85 17.25 3.38
CA ILE A 284 -8.03 18.56 2.78
C ILE A 284 -6.91 18.81 1.79
N PHE A 285 -7.27 19.15 0.55
CA PHE A 285 -6.31 19.65 -0.43
C PHE A 285 -5.82 21.05 -0.07
N VAL A 286 -4.50 21.22 -0.04
CA VAL A 286 -3.81 22.47 0.23
C VAL A 286 -2.84 22.83 -0.90
N ASN A 287 -2.55 24.12 -1.01
CA ASN A 287 -1.70 24.66 -2.05
C ASN A 287 -0.20 24.62 -1.67
N CYS A 288 0.65 25.20 -2.52
CA CYS A 288 2.09 25.35 -2.30
C CYS A 288 2.49 26.09 -1.01
N ASP A 289 1.62 26.96 -0.51
CA ASP A 289 1.79 27.71 0.75
C ASP A 289 1.21 26.97 1.97
N PHE A 290 0.64 25.77 1.75
CA PHE A 290 0.00 24.92 2.75
C PHE A 290 -1.24 25.58 3.38
N GLY A 291 -1.87 26.48 2.63
CA GLY A 291 -3.21 26.98 2.93
C GLY A 291 -4.27 26.17 2.20
N ASN A 292 -5.43 25.99 2.82
CA ASN A 292 -6.57 25.29 2.24
C ASN A 292 -6.87 25.80 0.83
N PHE A 293 -6.97 24.88 -0.13
CA PHE A 293 -7.39 25.24 -1.47
C PHE A 293 -8.79 25.83 -1.44
N LYS A 294 -8.97 26.95 -2.13
CA LYS A 294 -10.28 27.56 -2.40
C LYS A 294 -10.42 27.62 -3.91
N PRO A 295 -11.37 26.89 -4.51
CA PRO A 295 -11.65 26.99 -5.93
C PRO A 295 -11.81 28.45 -6.34
N ARG A 296 -11.04 28.90 -7.33
CA ARG A 296 -11.24 30.23 -7.91
C ARG A 296 -12.66 30.24 -8.49
N PRO A 297 -13.54 31.16 -8.09
CA PRO A 297 -14.84 31.28 -8.73
C PRO A 297 -14.63 31.51 -10.22
N LEU A 298 -15.29 30.72 -11.08
CA LEU A 298 -15.25 30.98 -12.51
C LEU A 298 -15.70 32.43 -12.76
N PRO A 299 -15.09 33.15 -13.73
CA PRO A 299 -15.62 34.42 -14.16
C PRO A 299 -17.08 34.24 -14.56
N THR A 300 -17.98 35.03 -13.98
CA THR A 300 -19.43 34.80 -14.02
C THR A 300 -20.01 34.95 -15.43
N SER A 301 -20.04 33.85 -16.18
CA SER A 301 -20.99 33.61 -17.28
C SER A 301 -22.05 32.62 -16.79
N THR A 302 -23.31 33.03 -16.90
CA THR A 302 -24.47 32.28 -16.39
C THR A 302 -24.72 30.96 -17.13
N SER A 303 -24.60 29.84 -16.42
CA SER A 303 -25.48 28.67 -16.58
C SER A 303 -25.53 27.86 -15.27
N SER A 304 -26.60 27.08 -15.11
CA SER A 304 -26.99 26.45 -13.84
C SER A 304 -25.96 25.46 -13.30
N GLY A 305 -25.77 25.47 -11.97
CA GLY A 305 -24.64 24.79 -11.33
C GLY A 305 -24.79 23.28 -11.15
N THR A 306 -23.63 22.61 -11.16
CA THR A 306 -23.40 21.31 -10.54
C THR A 306 -22.45 21.55 -9.36
N THR A 307 -22.92 21.35 -8.13
CA THR A 307 -22.04 21.29 -6.96
C THR A 307 -21.19 20.04 -7.04
N VAL A 308 -19.88 20.19 -7.24
CA VAL A 308 -18.95 19.06 -7.14
C VAL A 308 -18.65 18.79 -5.67
N THR A 309 -19.46 17.92 -5.06
CA THR A 309 -19.04 17.18 -3.87
C THR A 309 -18.02 16.14 -4.33
N HIS A 310 -16.73 16.42 -4.12
CA HIS A 310 -15.70 15.40 -4.31
C HIS A 310 -15.90 14.33 -3.24
N SER A 311 -16.37 13.16 -3.68
CA SER A 311 -16.38 11.95 -2.87
C SER A 311 -14.96 11.64 -2.42
N SER A 312 -14.81 11.22 -1.16
CA SER A 312 -13.64 10.47 -0.73
C SER A 312 -13.42 9.30 -1.69
N ILE A 313 -12.17 9.07 -2.09
CA ILE A 313 -11.79 7.85 -2.82
C ILE A 313 -11.49 6.79 -1.76
N GLU A 314 -12.56 6.24 -1.17
CA GLU A 314 -12.49 4.88 -0.66
C GLU A 314 -12.32 3.96 -1.87
N HIS A 315 -11.27 3.14 -1.85
CA HIS A 315 -11.02 2.17 -2.91
C HIS A 315 -12.10 1.08 -2.87
N GLN A 316 -12.98 1.08 -3.87
CA GLN A 316 -13.86 -0.06 -4.15
C GLN A 316 -12.99 -1.25 -4.58
N ILE A 317 -12.75 -2.19 -3.66
CA ILE A 317 -12.22 -3.54 -3.94
C ILE A 317 -13.22 -4.61 -3.44
N ASP A 318 -14.50 -4.24 -3.34
CA ASP A 318 -15.63 -5.15 -3.10
C ASP A 318 -16.51 -5.24 -4.36
N GLU A 319 -16.03 -5.93 -5.41
CA GLU A 319 -16.87 -6.48 -6.50
C GLU A 319 -16.06 -7.38 -7.48
N ILE A 320 -15.41 -8.45 -6.97
CA ILE A 320 -14.98 -9.60 -7.80
C ILE A 320 -15.36 -10.92 -7.12
N GLU A 321 -16.66 -11.15 -6.90
CA GLU A 321 -17.17 -12.49 -6.60
C GLU A 321 -18.59 -12.73 -7.16
N GLU A 322 -18.76 -12.59 -8.49
CA GLU A 322 -19.84 -13.28 -9.23
C GLU A 322 -19.51 -13.29 -10.73
N GLY A 323 -19.03 -14.44 -11.25
CA GLY A 323 -18.49 -14.48 -12.62
C GLY A 323 -18.01 -15.84 -13.15
N ILE A 324 -18.58 -16.96 -12.67
CA ILE A 324 -18.38 -18.28 -13.30
C ILE A 324 -19.66 -18.65 -14.04
N GLU A 325 -19.74 -18.27 -15.31
CA GLU A 325 -20.82 -18.72 -16.20
C GLU A 325 -20.71 -20.23 -16.49
N MET A 326 -21.87 -20.85 -16.69
CA MET A 326 -22.02 -22.30 -16.73
C MET A 326 -21.61 -22.90 -18.08
N ILE A 327 -20.86 -24.00 -18.05
CA ILE A 327 -20.71 -24.89 -19.20
C ILE A 327 -21.84 -25.92 -19.19
N GLU A 328 -22.66 -25.92 -20.24
CA GLU A 328 -23.82 -26.79 -20.40
C GLU A 328 -23.48 -28.29 -20.40
N ARG A 329 -24.36 -29.12 -19.82
CA ARG A 329 -24.47 -30.56 -20.13
C ARG A 329 -25.94 -30.98 -20.26
N PRO A 330 -26.28 -31.90 -21.19
CA PRO A 330 -27.67 -32.12 -21.62
C PRO A 330 -28.48 -33.03 -20.67
N ALA A 331 -29.80 -32.88 -20.74
CA ALA A 331 -30.79 -33.48 -19.85
C ALA A 331 -31.15 -34.96 -20.13
N SER A 332 -31.65 -35.67 -19.11
CA SER A 332 -32.43 -36.92 -19.26
C SER A 332 -33.30 -37.27 -18.02
N ALA A 333 -34.60 -36.98 -18.14
CA ALA A 333 -35.80 -37.63 -17.54
C ALA A 333 -36.02 -37.72 -15.99
N PRO A 334 -37.29 -37.74 -15.50
CA PRO A 334 -37.66 -37.54 -14.08
C PRO A 334 -38.32 -38.75 -13.37
N ILE A 335 -38.37 -38.75 -12.03
CA ILE A 335 -39.22 -39.62 -11.19
C ILE A 335 -39.87 -38.81 -10.04
N GLU A 336 -41.05 -39.24 -9.59
CA GLU A 336 -42.10 -38.54 -8.82
C GLU A 336 -41.79 -38.17 -7.35
N ALA A 337 -42.64 -37.27 -6.81
CA ALA A 337 -42.75 -36.92 -5.39
C ALA A 337 -44.18 -37.16 -4.85
N PRO A 338 -44.33 -37.44 -3.55
CA PRO A 338 -45.50 -36.94 -2.79
C PRO A 338 -45.16 -36.59 -1.30
N PRO A 339 -46.11 -36.09 -0.48
CA PRO A 339 -46.92 -34.89 -0.65
C PRO A 339 -46.84 -33.94 0.60
N THR A 340 -47.56 -32.82 0.58
CA THR A 340 -47.47 -31.69 1.53
C THR A 340 -48.51 -31.64 2.67
N SER A 341 -48.32 -30.71 3.63
CA SER A 341 -49.35 -29.91 4.38
C SER A 341 -49.58 -30.22 5.89
N PRO A 342 -50.13 -29.28 6.72
CA PRO A 342 -50.01 -27.81 6.70
C PRO A 342 -49.97 -27.07 8.10
N ALA A 343 -49.62 -25.77 8.05
CA ALA A 343 -50.15 -24.61 8.82
C ALA A 343 -50.18 -24.51 10.37
N GLN A 344 -49.69 -23.35 10.89
CA GLN A 344 -50.37 -22.40 11.82
C GLN A 344 -49.41 -21.21 12.13
N THR A 345 -49.62 -20.01 11.58
CA THR A 345 -50.39 -18.82 12.10
C THR A 345 -49.76 -18.03 13.26
N THR A 346 -49.72 -16.70 13.06
CA THR A 346 -49.22 -15.65 13.98
C THR A 346 -50.21 -15.29 15.10
N PRO A 347 -49.80 -14.43 16.05
CA PRO A 347 -50.61 -13.24 16.34
C PRO A 347 -49.81 -11.93 16.50
N SER A 348 -50.53 -10.81 16.47
CA SER A 348 -50.08 -9.43 16.69
C SER A 348 -51.16 -8.63 17.42
N PHE A 349 -50.81 -7.43 17.92
CA PHE A 349 -51.63 -6.45 18.67
C PHE A 349 -52.02 -6.85 20.12
N GLY A 350 -52.21 -5.93 21.08
CA GLY A 350 -52.14 -4.46 21.04
C GLY A 350 -52.31 -3.83 22.44
N ALA A 351 -52.15 -2.52 22.57
CA ALA A 351 -51.99 -1.82 23.87
C ALA A 351 -53.29 -1.33 24.55
N SER A 352 -53.29 -1.30 25.90
CA SER A 352 -54.07 -0.46 26.85
C SER A 352 -53.72 -0.90 28.29
N GLY A 353 -53.77 -0.11 29.38
CA GLY A 353 -54.00 1.32 29.57
C GLY A 353 -54.30 1.66 31.06
N ALA A 354 -53.58 2.64 31.62
CA ALA A 354 -53.89 3.46 32.82
C ALA A 354 -54.00 2.88 34.26
N SER A 355 -53.26 3.52 35.19
CA SER A 355 -53.74 4.22 36.42
C SER A 355 -53.17 3.83 37.81
N GLY A 356 -52.89 4.85 38.63
CA GLY A 356 -52.48 4.80 40.06
C GLY A 356 -50.96 4.75 40.32
N GLY A 357 -50.33 5.50 41.24
CA GLY A 357 -50.80 6.57 42.14
C GLY A 357 -49.90 6.72 43.39
N ALA A 358 -49.69 7.96 43.90
CA ALA A 358 -48.88 8.37 45.08
C ALA A 358 -47.33 8.30 44.92
N GLN A 359 -46.57 9.42 44.94
CA GLN A 359 -46.13 10.27 46.08
C GLN A 359 -45.20 9.50 47.06
N THR A 360 -43.92 9.84 47.24
CA THR A 360 -43.29 11.00 47.95
C THR A 360 -41.74 10.88 47.82
N ALA A 361 -40.82 11.82 48.09
CA ALA A 361 -40.83 13.22 48.57
C ALA A 361 -39.54 13.97 48.13
N ARG A 362 -39.54 15.28 48.37
CA ARG A 362 -38.49 16.30 48.13
C ARG A 362 -37.08 15.97 48.65
N GLY A 363 -36.07 16.51 47.96
CA GLY A 363 -34.75 16.84 48.52
C GLY A 363 -34.01 17.82 47.60
N ALA A 364 -33.79 19.07 48.03
CA ALA A 364 -33.17 20.11 47.21
C ALA A 364 -32.17 20.95 48.01
N SER A 365 -30.96 21.10 47.47
CA SER A 365 -29.95 22.15 47.75
C SER A 365 -28.83 22.01 46.71
N SER A 366 -28.36 23.00 45.93
CA SER A 366 -28.14 24.46 46.07
C SER A 366 -26.77 24.85 46.65
N GLY A 367 -25.99 25.61 45.86
CA GLY A 367 -24.63 26.12 46.16
C GLY A 367 -23.69 25.77 44.99
N ILE A 368 -23.23 26.66 44.11
CA ILE A 368 -22.98 28.11 44.15
C ILE A 368 -21.98 28.53 45.24
N ALA A 369 -20.74 28.75 44.82
CA ALA A 369 -19.84 29.75 45.39
C ALA A 369 -18.94 30.31 44.26
N GLN A 370 -18.81 31.64 44.18
CA GLN A 370 -17.98 32.33 43.19
C GLN A 370 -16.61 32.73 43.77
N ARG A 371 -15.64 32.93 42.87
CA ARG A 371 -14.56 33.96 42.87
C ARG A 371 -14.04 34.51 44.22
N THR A 372 -12.71 34.52 44.36
CA THR A 372 -11.95 35.74 44.78
C THR A 372 -10.58 35.82 44.10
N ASN A 373 -10.01 37.03 44.06
CA ASN A 373 -8.86 37.47 43.26
C ASN A 373 -7.51 37.51 44.01
N ALA A 374 -6.45 37.67 43.19
CA ALA A 374 -5.23 38.50 43.41
C ALA A 374 -4.07 37.96 44.27
N GLY A 375 -2.83 38.16 43.75
CA GLY A 375 -1.58 37.92 44.48
C GLY A 375 -0.29 37.96 43.63
N THR A 376 0.15 39.14 43.17
CA THR A 376 1.55 39.40 42.72
C THR A 376 2.02 40.67 43.45
N PRO A 377 3.24 40.75 44.03
CA PRO A 377 4.51 41.04 43.30
C PRO A 377 5.74 40.30 43.94
N THR A 378 7.06 40.54 43.75
CA THR A 378 7.84 41.60 43.06
C THR A 378 9.26 41.13 42.62
N ARG A 379 9.64 41.38 41.36
CA ARG A 379 10.95 41.83 40.80
C ARG A 379 12.28 41.67 41.61
N ARG A 380 13.29 41.06 40.95
CA ARG A 380 14.76 41.35 40.99
C ARG A 380 15.34 40.83 39.66
N THR A 381 15.92 41.55 38.68
CA THR A 381 17.00 42.56 38.56
C THR A 381 18.43 42.09 38.86
N GLN A 382 19.13 41.65 37.81
CA GLN A 382 20.49 42.06 37.34
C GLN A 382 20.65 41.46 35.92
N LYS A 383 20.83 42.28 34.87
CA LYS A 383 22.08 42.85 34.33
C LYS A 383 23.15 41.80 33.98
N ASP A 384 23.91 41.82 32.88
CA ASP A 384 23.97 42.47 31.54
C ASP A 384 25.44 42.22 31.06
N GLU A 385 25.79 42.56 29.81
CA GLU A 385 27.08 42.29 29.11
C GLU A 385 27.26 40.84 28.58
N GLY A 386 27.68 40.60 27.32
CA GLY A 386 27.83 41.49 26.17
C GLY A 386 28.83 40.98 25.11
N LYS A 387 28.57 41.26 23.82
CA LYS A 387 29.39 40.95 22.60
C LYS A 387 29.38 39.47 22.16
N GLY A 388 29.50 39.14 20.87
CA GLY A 388 29.70 39.98 19.68
C GLY A 388 29.38 39.24 18.35
N CYS A 389 29.43 39.96 17.24
CA CYS A 389 29.00 39.53 15.91
C CYS A 389 30.17 39.17 14.98
N GLN A 390 30.06 38.08 14.21
CA GLN A 390 30.56 37.86 12.82
C GLN A 390 30.12 36.44 12.38
N LEU A 391 29.49 36.18 11.22
CA LEU A 391 29.82 36.51 9.83
C LEU A 391 31.20 36.00 9.35
N MET A 392 31.23 34.71 9.00
CA MET A 392 31.75 34.20 7.72
C MET A 392 30.83 33.07 7.24
#